data_AF-A0A7C7LEM5-F1
#
_entry.id   AF-A0A7C7LEM5-F1
#
_cell.length_a   1.000
_cell.length_b   1.000
_cell.length_c   1.000
_cell.angle_alpha   90.00
_cell.angle_beta   90.00
_cell.angle_gamma   90.00
#
_symmetry.space_group_name_H-M   'P 1'
#
loop_
_entity.id
_entity.type
_entity.pdbx_description
1 polymer ?
#
loop_
_entity_poly.entity_id
_entity_poly.type
_entity_poly.pdbx_seq_one_letter_code
_entity_poly.pdbx_strand_id
1 'polypeptide(L)'
;MHRPRSTAAALFVLAATLTGCSSAPEETLISSFFRASRFRDNMTSANLSMVPFSVAERGVVRNFEVESISEITTVPMRARELNEALMVSQASESEFSERKQAYQDENLEAIERVLEAEQAGNEPRLRADRAVQEEWTQWRAEMAQHAQEVSDTRVALSEGRIVAEGSTFSPVDLIDVTQYDGEISSKTVRIIADVATPDEQNVQQTLDIEIQRAELVGDDGTPLTGRWIITAIDEVS
;
A
#
# COMPACT_ATOMS: atom_id res chain seq x y z
N MET A 1 29.09 75.83 3.69
CA MET A 1 29.09 74.77 4.73
C MET A 1 27.84 73.91 4.52
N HIS A 2 28.01 72.57 4.42
CA HIS A 2 27.03 71.49 4.63
C HIS A 2 25.73 71.49 3.78
N ARG A 3 25.23 70.41 3.19
CA ARG A 3 25.64 69.01 2.86
C ARG A 3 24.54 68.51 1.87
N PRO A 4 24.78 67.45 1.08
CA PRO A 4 23.97 67.05 -0.08
C PRO A 4 22.75 66.20 0.31
N ARG A 5 21.75 66.11 -0.58
CA ARG A 5 20.67 65.12 -0.49
C ARG A 5 20.77 64.16 -1.67
N SER A 6 21.03 62.91 -1.33
CA SER A 6 21.14 61.75 -2.21
C SER A 6 19.79 61.42 -2.85
N THR A 7 19.76 61.31 -4.17
CA THR A 7 18.65 60.76 -4.95
C THR A 7 18.80 59.24 -5.03
N ALA A 8 17.88 58.50 -4.42
CA ALA A 8 17.77 57.05 -4.55
C ALA A 8 17.01 56.71 -5.84
N ALA A 9 17.66 55.97 -6.74
CA ALA A 9 17.04 55.41 -7.93
C ALA A 9 16.38 54.07 -7.57
N ALA A 10 15.05 53.99 -7.71
CA ALA A 10 14.30 52.75 -7.58
C ALA A 10 14.29 52.01 -8.93
N LEU A 11 15.02 50.89 -9.02
CA LEU A 11 14.93 49.95 -10.13
C LEU A 11 13.72 49.02 -9.89
N PHE A 12 12.67 49.19 -10.70
CA PHE A 12 11.61 48.20 -10.85
C PHE A 12 12.09 47.12 -11.83
N VAL A 13 12.42 45.94 -11.31
CA VAL A 13 12.64 44.74 -12.14
C VAL A 13 11.28 44.08 -12.35
N LEU A 14 10.75 44.21 -13.56
CA LEU A 14 9.54 43.52 -14.00
C LEU A 14 9.93 42.09 -14.40
N ALA A 15 9.61 41.11 -13.56
CA ALA A 15 9.79 39.69 -13.90
C ALA A 15 8.62 39.24 -14.80
N ALA A 16 8.93 38.92 -16.06
CA ALA A 16 7.99 38.32 -16.99
C ALA A 16 7.90 36.80 -16.70
N THR A 17 6.75 36.33 -16.25
CA THR A 17 6.45 34.89 -16.16
C THR A 17 6.06 34.37 -17.54
N LEU A 18 6.92 33.55 -18.12
CA LEU A 18 6.58 32.73 -19.29
C LEU A 18 5.72 31.56 -18.81
N THR A 19 4.39 31.69 -18.87
CA THR A 19 3.47 30.55 -18.72
C THR A 19 3.44 29.78 -20.04
N GLY A 20 4.27 28.74 -20.16
CA GLY A 20 4.04 27.69 -21.14
C GLY A 20 2.81 26.87 -20.72
N CYS A 21 1.85 26.66 -21.63
CA CYS A 21 0.66 25.84 -21.42
C CYS A 21 0.99 24.33 -21.39
N SER A 22 1.92 23.90 -20.54
CA SER A 22 1.97 22.50 -20.12
C SER A 22 1.09 22.38 -18.87
N SER A 23 -0.01 21.63 -18.96
CA SER A 23 -0.78 21.23 -17.77
C SER A 23 0.17 20.59 -16.76
N ALA A 24 -0.07 20.83 -15.47
CA ALA A 24 0.73 20.21 -14.43
C ALA A 24 0.66 18.67 -14.56
N PRO A 25 1.72 17.91 -14.23
CA PRO A 25 1.71 16.46 -14.36
C PRO A 25 0.57 15.81 -13.56
N GLU A 26 0.17 16.41 -12.44
CA GLU A 26 -0.96 16.02 -11.61
C GLU A 26 -2.29 16.13 -12.36
N GLU A 27 -2.53 17.28 -13.01
CA GLU A 27 -3.74 17.52 -13.80
C GLU A 27 -3.82 16.53 -14.98
N THR A 28 -2.69 16.20 -15.59
CA THR A 28 -2.62 15.24 -16.70
C THR A 28 -2.97 13.82 -16.24
N LEU A 29 -2.48 13.40 -15.07
CA LEU A 29 -2.83 12.12 -14.45
C LEU A 29 -4.32 12.05 -14.13
N ILE A 30 -4.83 13.05 -13.40
CA ILE A 30 -6.21 13.09 -12.91
C ILE A 30 -7.22 13.19 -14.06
N SER A 31 -6.93 14.01 -15.07
CA SER A 31 -7.77 14.11 -16.27
C SER A 31 -7.80 12.80 -17.07
N SER A 32 -6.65 12.13 -17.22
CA SER A 32 -6.57 10.83 -17.89
C SER A 32 -7.38 9.77 -17.15
N PHE A 33 -7.31 9.76 -15.81
CA PHE A 33 -8.09 8.86 -14.97
C PHE A 33 -9.60 9.09 -15.09
N PHE A 34 -10.09 10.33 -14.90
CA PHE A 34 -11.53 10.59 -15.00
C PHE A 34 -12.08 10.37 -16.42
N ARG A 35 -11.26 10.63 -17.45
CA ARG A 35 -11.59 10.27 -18.82
C ARG A 35 -11.75 8.75 -18.97
N ALA A 36 -10.81 7.96 -18.47
CA ALA A 36 -10.88 6.51 -18.51
C ALA A 36 -12.11 5.98 -17.75
N SER A 37 -12.38 6.48 -16.54
CA SER A 37 -13.56 6.14 -15.74
C SER A 37 -14.87 6.44 -16.50
N ARG A 38 -14.99 7.63 -17.12
CA ARG A 38 -16.16 8.02 -17.92
C ARG A 38 -16.43 7.06 -19.09
N PHE A 39 -15.38 6.60 -19.76
CA PHE A 39 -15.50 5.63 -20.86
C PHE A 39 -15.51 4.17 -20.41
N ARG A 40 -15.46 3.92 -19.09
CA ARG A 40 -15.35 2.57 -18.50
C ARG A 40 -14.15 1.79 -19.06
N ASP A 41 -13.07 2.51 -19.37
CA ASP A 41 -11.80 1.92 -19.78
C ASP A 41 -11.06 1.45 -18.53
N ASN A 42 -11.41 0.24 -18.09
CA ASN A 42 -10.85 -0.38 -16.89
C ASN A 42 -9.35 -0.65 -17.01
N MET A 43 -8.83 -0.87 -18.23
CA MET A 43 -7.41 -1.14 -18.44
C MET A 43 -6.59 0.13 -18.22
N THR A 44 -7.00 1.26 -18.80
CA THR A 44 -6.34 2.54 -18.56
C THR A 44 -6.51 2.97 -17.10
N SER A 45 -7.71 2.80 -16.52
CA SER A 45 -7.96 3.15 -15.11
C SER A 45 -7.06 2.37 -14.15
N ALA A 46 -6.92 1.05 -14.34
CA ALA A 46 -6.08 0.20 -13.49
C ALA A 46 -4.59 0.52 -13.59
N ASN A 47 -4.13 1.10 -14.71
CA ASN A 47 -2.76 1.55 -14.86
C ASN A 47 -2.48 2.90 -14.16
N LEU A 48 -3.51 3.70 -13.90
CA LEU A 48 -3.38 5.05 -13.32
C LEU A 48 -3.79 5.11 -11.85
N SER A 49 -4.63 4.19 -11.38
CA SER A 49 -5.20 4.23 -10.03
C SER A 49 -5.38 2.85 -9.42
N MET A 50 -5.22 2.80 -8.10
CA MET A 50 -5.53 1.66 -7.24
C MET A 50 -6.98 1.66 -6.76
N VAL A 51 -7.68 2.79 -6.91
CA VAL A 51 -9.06 2.95 -6.47
C VAL A 51 -9.99 3.19 -7.66
N PRO A 52 -11.15 2.52 -7.71
CA PRO A 52 -12.12 2.78 -8.76
C PRO A 52 -12.86 4.10 -8.51
N PHE A 53 -13.31 4.74 -9.58
CA PHE A 53 -14.33 5.79 -9.51
C PHE A 53 -15.58 5.31 -10.24
N SER A 54 -16.57 4.86 -9.47
CA SER A 54 -17.80 4.27 -9.99
C SER A 54 -18.74 5.34 -10.53
N VAL A 55 -18.97 5.35 -11.84
CA VAL A 55 -19.90 6.27 -12.48
C VAL A 55 -21.35 6.04 -12.03
N ALA A 56 -21.71 4.80 -11.71
CA ALA A 56 -23.06 4.45 -11.29
C ALA A 56 -23.38 4.98 -9.89
N GLU A 57 -22.37 5.13 -9.03
CA GLU A 57 -22.53 5.56 -7.64
C GLU A 57 -22.17 7.03 -7.45
N ARG A 58 -21.06 7.48 -8.05
CA ARG A 58 -20.48 8.82 -7.86
C ARG A 58 -20.76 9.77 -9.02
N GLY A 59 -21.34 9.30 -10.13
CA GLY A 59 -21.59 10.11 -11.32
C GLY A 59 -20.36 10.30 -12.21
N VAL A 60 -20.42 11.27 -13.12
CA VAL A 60 -19.35 11.56 -14.10
C VAL A 60 -18.73 12.91 -13.81
N VAL A 61 -17.43 12.93 -13.51
CA VAL A 61 -16.63 14.16 -13.51
C VAL A 61 -16.51 14.67 -14.95
N ARG A 62 -17.05 15.87 -15.21
CA ARG A 62 -17.06 16.49 -16.55
C ARG A 62 -15.83 17.34 -16.80
N ASN A 63 -15.45 18.10 -15.79
CA ASN A 63 -14.26 18.94 -15.73
C ASN A 63 -13.82 19.00 -14.25
N PHE A 64 -12.64 19.55 -14.02
CA PHE A 64 -12.23 19.97 -12.69
C PHE A 64 -11.21 21.11 -12.80
N GLU A 65 -11.05 21.83 -11.70
CA GLU A 65 -9.97 22.79 -11.49
C GLU A 65 -9.12 22.32 -10.32
N VAL A 66 -7.80 22.44 -10.44
CA VAL A 66 -6.89 22.17 -9.32
C VAL A 66 -6.92 23.37 -8.38
N GLU A 67 -7.38 23.15 -7.15
CA GLU A 67 -7.41 24.19 -6.11
C GLU A 67 -6.06 24.28 -5.41
N SER A 68 -5.48 23.14 -5.02
CA SER A 68 -4.19 23.10 -4.35
C SER A 68 -3.48 21.76 -4.51
N ILE A 69 -2.16 21.77 -4.29
CA ILE A 69 -1.31 20.58 -4.25
C ILE A 69 -0.52 20.66 -2.95
N SER A 70 -0.56 19.61 -2.14
CA SER A 70 0.22 19.54 -0.90
C SER A 70 1.72 19.44 -1.16
N GLU A 71 2.51 19.70 -0.13
CA GLU A 71 3.93 19.31 -0.14
C GLU A 71 4.06 17.79 -0.26
N ILE A 72 5.20 17.34 -0.82
CA ILE A 72 5.53 15.92 -0.90
C ILE A 72 5.98 15.44 0.47
N THR A 73 5.40 14.34 0.92
CA THR A 73 5.83 13.58 2.10
C THR A 73 6.46 12.27 1.65
N THR A 74 7.42 11.75 2.40
CA THR A 74 8.08 10.49 2.09
C THR A 74 8.02 9.54 3.28
N VAL A 75 7.80 8.26 3.00
CA VAL A 75 7.88 7.18 4.00
C VAL A 75 8.79 6.07 3.46
N PRO A 76 9.56 5.39 4.33
CA PRO A 76 10.44 4.31 3.89
C PRO A 76 9.66 3.20 3.17
N MET A 77 10.24 2.69 2.09
CA MET A 77 9.73 1.51 1.41
C MET A 77 10.12 0.27 2.20
N ARG A 78 9.13 -0.55 2.58
CA ARG A 78 9.32 -1.65 3.55
C ARG A 78 9.26 -3.06 2.96
N ALA A 79 9.05 -3.23 1.67
CA ALA A 79 8.82 -4.56 1.11
C ALA A 79 10.02 -5.51 1.29
N ARG A 80 11.25 -5.01 1.20
CA ARG A 80 12.45 -5.82 1.48
C ARG A 80 12.47 -6.32 2.93
N GLU A 81 12.36 -5.40 3.88
CA GLU A 81 12.27 -5.70 5.33
C GLU A 81 11.15 -6.69 5.63
N LEU A 82 9.96 -6.48 5.05
CA LEU A 82 8.79 -7.34 5.25
C LEU A 82 8.97 -8.73 4.61
N ASN A 83 9.69 -8.82 3.50
CA ASN A 83 10.03 -10.10 2.87
C ASN A 83 11.02 -10.88 3.74
N GLU A 84 12.01 -10.21 4.32
CA GLU A 84 12.92 -10.82 5.31
C GLU A 84 12.16 -11.31 6.54
N ALA A 85 11.21 -10.53 7.07
CA ALA A 85 10.37 -10.93 8.19
C ALA A 85 9.52 -12.17 7.87
N LEU A 86 8.94 -12.25 6.66
CA LEU A 86 8.21 -13.43 6.20
C LEU A 86 9.12 -14.66 6.12
N MET A 87 10.34 -14.53 5.57
CA MET A 87 11.30 -15.64 5.51
C MET A 87 11.67 -16.15 6.91
N VAL A 88 11.88 -15.24 7.87
CA VAL A 88 12.17 -15.61 9.27
C VAL A 88 10.99 -16.33 9.90
N SER A 89 9.76 -15.85 9.71
CA SER A 89 8.56 -16.48 10.25
C SER A 89 8.35 -17.89 9.67
N GLN A 90 8.57 -18.07 8.36
CA GLN A 90 8.50 -19.38 7.71
C GLN A 90 9.58 -20.35 8.19
N ALA A 91 10.81 -19.86 8.41
CA ALA A 91 11.88 -20.66 8.98
C ALA A 91 11.52 -21.13 10.41
N SER A 92 10.99 -20.22 11.23
CA SER A 92 10.53 -20.54 12.59
C SER A 92 9.38 -21.57 12.59
N GLU A 93 8.40 -21.43 11.68
CA GLU A 93 7.32 -22.42 11.51
C GLU A 93 7.88 -23.80 11.10
N SER A 94 8.87 -23.84 10.21
CA SER A 94 9.53 -25.09 9.78
C SER A 94 10.24 -25.77 10.95
N GLU A 95 11.06 -25.04 11.70
CA GLU A 95 11.74 -25.55 12.90
C GLU A 95 10.74 -26.03 13.95
N PHE A 96 9.65 -25.28 14.17
CA PHE A 96 8.57 -25.69 15.05
C PHE A 96 7.93 -27.00 14.59
N SER A 97 7.61 -27.12 13.30
CA SER A 97 6.99 -28.32 12.71
C SER A 97 7.88 -29.55 12.88
N GLU A 98 9.19 -29.42 12.68
CA GLU A 98 10.14 -30.51 12.89
C GLU A 98 10.18 -30.98 14.36
N ARG A 99 10.27 -30.05 15.31
CA ARG A 99 10.24 -30.40 16.75
C ARG A 99 8.93 -31.05 17.15
N LYS A 100 7.81 -30.53 16.63
CA LYS A 100 6.49 -31.10 16.88
C LYS A 100 6.38 -32.50 16.32
N GLN A 101 6.86 -32.74 15.10
CA GLN A 101 6.88 -34.06 14.48
C GLN A 101 7.68 -35.05 15.31
N ALA A 102 8.90 -34.67 15.74
CA ALA A 102 9.70 -35.51 16.63
C ALA A 102 8.97 -35.86 17.94
N TYR A 103 8.33 -34.88 18.57
CA TYR A 103 7.49 -35.13 19.75
C TYR A 103 6.33 -36.09 19.45
N GLN A 104 5.68 -35.93 18.30
CA GLN A 104 4.57 -36.79 17.88
C GLN A 104 5.02 -38.23 17.66
N ASP A 105 6.16 -38.43 17.00
CA ASP A 105 6.74 -39.74 16.72
C ASP A 105 7.15 -40.45 18.01
N GLU A 106 7.74 -39.72 18.97
CA GLU A 106 8.12 -40.27 20.29
C GLU A 106 6.92 -40.65 21.17
N ASN A 107 5.78 -39.97 21.01
CA ASN A 107 4.61 -40.10 21.89
C ASN A 107 3.36 -40.65 21.18
N LEU A 108 3.51 -41.24 19.99
CA LEU A 108 2.42 -41.59 19.09
C LEU A 108 1.28 -42.37 19.78
N GLU A 109 1.60 -43.48 20.44
CA GLU A 109 0.59 -44.31 21.12
C GLU A 109 -0.12 -43.58 22.25
N ALA A 110 0.58 -42.69 22.97
CA ALA A 110 -0.01 -41.90 24.04
C ALA A 110 -0.92 -40.81 23.47
N ILE A 111 -0.51 -40.15 22.38
CA ILE A 111 -1.33 -39.17 21.67
C ILE A 111 -2.59 -39.83 21.13
N GLU A 112 -2.51 -41.02 20.51
CA GLU A 112 -3.69 -41.76 20.03
C GLU A 112 -4.69 -42.02 21.15
N ARG A 113 -4.23 -42.52 22.31
CA ARG A 113 -5.11 -42.73 23.49
C ARG A 113 -5.73 -41.43 24.01
N VAL A 114 -4.98 -40.33 23.99
CA VAL A 114 -5.48 -39.00 24.35
C VAL A 114 -6.57 -38.55 23.39
N LEU A 115 -6.35 -38.69 22.07
CA LEU A 115 -7.33 -38.32 21.05
C LEU A 115 -8.61 -39.15 21.14
N GLU A 116 -8.51 -40.46 21.40
CA GLU A 116 -9.67 -41.33 21.65
C GLU A 116 -10.46 -40.88 22.89
N ALA A 117 -9.78 -40.53 23.97
CA ALA A 117 -10.42 -40.02 25.19
C ALA A 117 -11.13 -38.69 24.93
N GLU A 118 -10.46 -37.73 24.28
CA GLU A 118 -11.02 -36.43 23.88
C GLU A 118 -12.25 -36.60 22.99
N GLN A 119 -12.19 -37.47 21.97
CA GLN A 119 -13.30 -37.75 21.07
C GLN A 119 -14.51 -38.37 21.80
N ALA A 120 -14.26 -39.21 22.80
CA ALA A 120 -15.30 -39.79 23.65
C ALA A 120 -15.81 -38.82 24.74
N GLY A 121 -15.29 -37.60 24.81
CA GLY A 121 -15.65 -36.59 25.82
C GLY A 121 -15.17 -36.92 27.23
N ASN A 122 -14.11 -37.73 27.36
CA ASN A 122 -13.54 -38.18 28.63
C ASN A 122 -12.11 -37.66 28.84
N GLU A 123 -11.67 -37.62 30.10
CA GLU A 123 -10.25 -37.40 30.41
C GLU A 123 -9.42 -38.68 30.22
N PRO A 124 -8.12 -38.57 29.85
CA PRO A 124 -7.23 -39.71 29.81
C PRO A 124 -7.13 -40.40 31.17
N ARG A 125 -7.24 -41.73 31.17
CA ARG A 125 -7.28 -42.54 32.41
C ARG A 125 -5.92 -42.62 33.10
N LEU A 126 -4.82 -42.62 32.34
CA LEU A 126 -3.47 -42.73 32.86
C LEU A 126 -2.91 -41.35 33.19
N ARG A 127 -2.15 -41.24 34.28
CA ARG A 127 -1.45 -39.99 34.63
C ARG A 127 -0.45 -39.56 33.55
N ALA A 128 0.25 -40.52 32.92
CA ALA A 128 1.18 -40.24 31.84
C ALA A 128 0.46 -39.66 30.60
N ASP A 129 -0.69 -40.23 30.23
CA ASP A 129 -1.49 -39.73 29.09
C ASP A 129 -2.05 -38.31 29.36
N ARG A 130 -2.36 -37.96 30.62
CA ARG A 130 -2.73 -36.57 30.98
C ARG A 130 -1.58 -35.59 30.77
N ALA A 131 -0.34 -35.96 31.10
CA ALA A 131 0.81 -35.11 30.83
C ALA A 131 1.02 -34.93 29.32
N VAL A 132 0.86 -36.00 28.52
CA VAL A 132 0.91 -35.91 27.06
C VAL A 132 -0.23 -35.04 26.51
N GLN A 133 -1.43 -35.09 27.10
CA GLN A 133 -2.54 -34.23 26.70
C GLN A 133 -2.25 -32.73 26.92
N GLU A 134 -1.66 -32.38 28.06
CA GLU A 134 -1.30 -30.99 28.39
C GLU A 134 -0.27 -30.46 27.38
N GLU A 135 0.83 -31.19 27.18
CA GLU A 135 1.87 -30.86 26.19
C GLU A 135 1.32 -30.83 24.76
N TRP A 136 0.50 -31.82 24.38
CA TRP A 136 -0.13 -31.86 23.05
C TRP A 136 -1.07 -30.67 22.81
N THR A 137 -1.74 -30.19 23.86
CA THR A 137 -2.56 -28.98 23.78
C THR A 137 -1.70 -27.74 23.58
N GLN A 138 -0.54 -27.65 24.24
CA GLN A 138 0.44 -26.59 23.99
C GLN A 138 0.96 -26.63 22.54
N TRP A 139 1.33 -27.80 22.02
CA TRP A 139 1.73 -27.96 20.61
C TRP A 139 0.64 -27.52 19.61
N ARG A 140 -0.65 -27.77 19.92
CA ARG A 140 -1.76 -27.28 19.10
C ARG A 140 -1.90 -25.76 19.16
N ALA A 141 -1.72 -25.16 20.34
CA ALA A 141 -1.78 -23.71 20.53
C ALA A 141 -0.62 -22.99 19.84
N GLU A 142 0.61 -23.47 20.00
CA GLU A 142 1.80 -22.91 19.34
C GLU A 142 1.71 -23.05 17.81
N MET A 143 1.15 -24.17 17.30
CA MET A 143 0.91 -24.30 15.85
C MET A 143 -0.02 -23.21 15.33
N ALA A 144 -1.11 -22.90 16.05
CA ALA A 144 -2.02 -21.83 15.65
C ALA A 144 -1.32 -20.46 15.67
N GLN A 145 -0.43 -20.23 16.64
CA GLN A 145 0.37 -19.00 16.72
C GLN A 145 1.34 -18.86 15.54
N HIS A 146 2.12 -19.90 15.21
CA HIS A 146 3.04 -19.86 14.06
C HIS A 146 2.29 -19.65 12.73
N ALA A 147 1.15 -20.32 12.55
CA ALA A 147 0.32 -20.14 11.36
C ALA A 147 -0.22 -18.70 11.27
N GLN A 148 -0.61 -18.11 12.40
CA GLN A 148 -1.02 -16.71 12.46
C GLN A 148 0.13 -15.76 12.12
N GLU A 149 1.33 -15.98 12.67
CA GLU A 149 2.50 -15.13 12.41
C GLU A 149 2.90 -15.12 10.93
N VAL A 150 2.92 -16.29 10.28
CA VAL A 150 3.18 -16.42 8.84
C VAL A 150 2.07 -15.75 8.01
N SER A 151 0.83 -15.82 8.48
CA SER A 151 -0.29 -15.12 7.84
C SER A 151 -0.12 -13.60 7.94
N ASP A 152 0.16 -13.08 9.14
CA ASP A 152 0.27 -11.65 9.43
C ASP A 152 1.46 -11.03 8.66
N THR A 153 2.61 -11.71 8.65
CA THR A 153 3.79 -11.27 7.87
C THR A 153 3.53 -11.29 6.37
N ARG A 154 2.77 -12.27 5.86
CA ARG A 154 2.37 -12.32 4.44
C ARG A 154 1.43 -11.16 4.07
N VAL A 155 0.46 -10.85 4.94
CA VAL A 155 -0.45 -9.70 4.74
C VAL A 155 0.35 -8.40 4.74
N ALA A 156 1.23 -8.20 5.73
CA ALA A 156 2.06 -7.02 5.81
C ALA A 156 2.94 -6.85 4.56
N LEU A 157 3.58 -7.92 4.09
CA LEU A 157 4.35 -7.89 2.83
C LEU A 157 3.46 -7.53 1.63
N SER A 158 2.27 -8.11 1.53
CA SER A 158 1.33 -7.79 0.45
C SER A 158 1.01 -6.30 0.45
N GLU A 159 0.65 -5.73 1.60
CA GLU A 159 0.32 -4.31 1.75
C GLU A 159 1.51 -3.40 1.44
N GLY A 160 2.70 -3.74 1.96
CA GLY A 160 3.92 -2.98 1.76
C GLY A 160 4.43 -2.94 0.30
N ARG A 161 3.94 -3.84 -0.56
CA ARG A 161 4.30 -3.92 -1.97
C ARG A 161 3.36 -3.14 -2.89
N ILE A 162 2.11 -2.92 -2.49
CA ILE A 162 1.03 -2.39 -3.35
C ILE A 162 1.49 -1.16 -4.14
N VAL A 163 1.94 -0.12 -3.42
CA VAL A 163 2.30 1.17 -4.03
C VAL A 163 3.52 1.03 -4.94
N ALA A 164 4.53 0.30 -4.48
CA ALA A 164 5.76 0.08 -5.24
C ALA A 164 5.47 -0.64 -6.55
N GLU A 165 4.77 -1.78 -6.50
CA GLU A 165 4.40 -2.55 -7.69
C GLU A 165 3.54 -1.75 -8.64
N GLY A 166 2.50 -1.07 -8.14
CA GLY A 166 1.61 -0.28 -8.99
C GLY A 166 2.34 0.87 -9.67
N SER A 167 3.22 1.56 -8.96
CA SER A 167 3.99 2.70 -9.44
C SER A 167 5.07 2.30 -10.44
N THR A 168 5.72 1.15 -10.26
CA THR A 168 6.81 0.67 -11.14
C THR A 168 6.35 -0.31 -12.21
N PHE A 169 5.07 -0.72 -12.19
CA PHE A 169 4.53 -1.69 -13.13
C PHE A 169 4.86 -1.35 -14.59
N SER A 170 5.48 -2.31 -15.27
CA SER A 170 5.73 -2.29 -16.71
C SER A 170 5.38 -3.66 -17.28
N PRO A 171 4.58 -3.75 -18.37
CA PRO A 171 4.26 -5.03 -18.98
C PRO A 171 5.44 -5.67 -19.72
N VAL A 172 6.53 -4.92 -19.93
CA VAL A 172 7.73 -5.39 -20.64
C VAL A 172 8.85 -5.78 -19.66
N ASP A 173 8.88 -5.14 -18.49
CA ASP A 173 9.93 -5.32 -17.50
C ASP A 173 9.31 -5.48 -16.11
N LEU A 174 9.13 -6.72 -15.70
CA LEU A 174 8.60 -7.07 -14.38
C LEU A 174 9.76 -7.12 -13.39
N ILE A 175 9.72 -6.23 -12.41
CA ILE A 175 10.70 -6.17 -11.33
C ILE A 175 10.15 -6.83 -10.08
N ASP A 176 11.05 -7.36 -9.25
CA ASP A 176 10.71 -7.74 -7.89
C ASP A 176 11.07 -6.61 -6.92
N VAL A 177 10.04 -5.88 -6.47
CA VAL A 177 10.22 -4.72 -5.58
C VAL A 177 10.82 -5.08 -4.21
N THR A 178 10.80 -6.36 -3.79
CA THR A 178 11.44 -6.78 -2.53
C THR A 178 12.97 -6.77 -2.62
N GLN A 179 13.52 -6.62 -3.82
CA GLN A 179 14.97 -6.50 -4.05
C GLN A 179 15.45 -5.05 -4.04
N TYR A 180 14.60 -4.08 -3.67
CA TYR A 180 14.95 -2.67 -3.69
C TYR A 180 14.73 -2.04 -2.32
N ASP A 181 15.59 -1.06 -1.99
CA ASP A 181 15.32 -0.08 -0.93
C ASP A 181 14.69 1.16 -1.55
N GLY A 182 14.26 2.11 -0.72
CA GLY A 182 13.85 3.42 -1.18
C GLY A 182 12.75 4.02 -0.33
N GLU A 183 11.97 4.91 -0.95
CA GLU A 183 10.91 5.66 -0.30
C GLU A 183 9.63 5.63 -1.16
N ILE A 184 8.48 5.73 -0.49
CA ILE A 184 7.21 6.06 -1.11
C ILE A 184 6.97 7.55 -0.90
N SER A 185 6.88 8.30 -1.99
CA SER A 185 6.48 9.69 -1.99
C SER A 185 4.96 9.79 -2.12
N SER A 186 4.32 10.63 -1.29
CA SER A 186 2.89 10.94 -1.32
C SER A 186 2.65 12.44 -1.40
N LYS A 187 1.58 12.83 -2.09
CA LYS A 187 0.98 14.17 -2.01
C LYS A 187 -0.50 14.12 -2.34
N THR A 188 -1.24 15.12 -1.87
CA THR A 188 -2.67 15.28 -2.14
C THR A 188 -2.89 16.41 -3.13
N VAL A 189 -3.73 16.15 -4.13
CA VAL A 189 -4.22 17.14 -5.08
C VAL A 189 -5.68 17.41 -4.77
N ARG A 190 -5.97 18.62 -4.31
CA ARG A 190 -7.34 19.05 -4.09
C ARG A 190 -7.90 19.65 -5.37
N ILE A 191 -9.04 19.13 -5.80
CA ILE A 191 -9.73 19.60 -7.00
C ILE A 191 -11.15 20.03 -6.69
N ILE A 192 -11.66 20.96 -7.49
CA ILE A 192 -13.07 21.31 -7.55
C ILE A 192 -13.61 20.70 -8.85
N ALA A 193 -14.47 19.70 -8.75
CA ALA A 193 -14.96 18.90 -9.87
C ALA A 193 -16.43 19.20 -10.17
N ASP A 194 -16.77 19.44 -11.44
CA ASP A 194 -18.17 19.45 -11.89
C ASP A 194 -18.62 18.01 -12.16
N VAL A 195 -19.51 17.50 -11.30
CA VAL A 195 -19.99 16.12 -11.34
C VAL A 195 -21.43 16.08 -11.83
N ALA A 196 -21.67 15.32 -12.90
CA ALA A 196 -23.01 14.91 -13.28
C ALA A 196 -23.38 13.64 -12.52
N THR A 197 -24.20 13.80 -11.49
CA THR A 197 -24.70 12.71 -10.64
C THR A 197 -25.53 11.70 -11.44
N PRO A 198 -25.72 10.47 -10.90
CA PRO A 198 -26.61 9.48 -11.52
C PRO A 198 -28.05 9.97 -11.71
N ASP A 199 -28.51 10.90 -10.88
CA ASP A 199 -29.84 11.53 -10.94
C ASP A 199 -29.90 12.73 -11.92
N GLU A 200 -28.92 12.84 -12.82
CA GLU A 200 -28.79 13.88 -13.85
C GLU A 200 -28.63 15.32 -13.31
N GLN A 201 -28.35 15.48 -12.01
CA GLN A 201 -28.01 16.78 -11.43
C GLN A 201 -26.53 17.10 -11.66
N ASN A 202 -26.23 18.36 -11.99
CA ASN A 202 -24.85 18.85 -12.00
C ASN A 202 -24.57 19.48 -10.63
N VAL A 203 -23.60 18.94 -9.94
CA VAL A 203 -23.15 19.41 -8.63
C VAL A 203 -21.66 19.67 -8.68
N GLN A 204 -21.19 20.64 -7.90
CA GLN A 204 -19.77 20.87 -7.71
C GLN A 204 -19.34 20.10 -6.46
N GLN A 205 -18.30 19.28 -6.58
CA GLN A 205 -17.72 18.51 -5.49
C GLN A 205 -16.26 18.87 -5.31
N THR A 206 -15.84 19.06 -4.06
CA THR A 206 -14.41 19.18 -3.73
C THR A 206 -13.88 17.80 -3.43
N LEU A 207 -12.85 17.36 -4.16
CA LEU A 207 -12.23 16.05 -4.00
C LEU A 207 -10.76 16.18 -3.60
N ASP A 208 -10.36 15.39 -2.60
CA ASP A 208 -8.95 15.16 -2.27
C ASP A 208 -8.49 13.88 -2.95
N ILE A 209 -7.52 14.02 -3.86
CA ILE A 209 -6.93 12.91 -4.61
C ILE A 209 -5.53 12.67 -4.08
N GLU A 210 -5.33 11.58 -3.34
CA GLU A 210 -4.00 11.16 -2.95
C GLU A 210 -3.32 10.47 -4.13
N ILE A 211 -2.10 10.93 -4.44
CA ILE A 211 -1.23 10.28 -5.41
C ILE A 211 0.08 9.87 -4.74
N GLN A 212 0.55 8.68 -5.08
CA GLN A 212 1.80 8.13 -4.56
C GLN A 212 2.70 7.63 -5.69
N ARG A 213 4.01 7.57 -5.42
CA ARG A 213 4.99 6.90 -6.27
C ARG A 213 6.09 6.28 -5.44
N ALA A 214 6.72 5.24 -5.98
CA ALA A 214 7.93 4.67 -5.42
C ALA A 214 9.19 5.27 -6.04
N GLU A 215 10.16 5.57 -5.20
CA GLU A 215 11.52 5.98 -5.54
C GLU A 215 12.48 4.94 -4.98
N LEU A 216 12.86 3.99 -5.83
CA LEU A 216 13.57 2.77 -5.46
C LEU A 216 15.05 2.86 -5.85
N VAL A 217 15.89 2.10 -5.16
CA VAL A 217 17.32 1.95 -5.45
C VAL A 217 17.69 0.48 -5.33
N GLY A 218 18.30 -0.07 -6.39
CA GLY A 218 18.81 -1.44 -6.39
C GLY A 218 20.14 -1.57 -5.66
N ASP A 219 20.60 -2.79 -5.42
CA ASP A 219 21.87 -3.06 -4.72
C ASP A 219 23.11 -2.52 -5.46
N ASP A 220 23.01 -2.36 -6.78
CA ASP A 220 24.02 -1.74 -7.63
C ASP A 220 24.01 -0.20 -7.60
N GLY A 221 23.10 0.39 -6.82
CA GLY A 221 22.87 1.82 -6.72
C GLY A 221 22.06 2.41 -7.88
N THR A 222 21.52 1.58 -8.78
CA THR A 222 20.70 2.06 -9.90
C THR A 222 19.37 2.58 -9.38
N PRO A 223 19.03 3.87 -9.62
CA PRO A 223 17.75 4.42 -9.22
C PRO A 223 16.64 3.97 -10.16
N LEU A 224 15.47 3.70 -9.58
CA LEU A 224 14.24 3.40 -10.29
C LEU A 224 13.13 4.27 -9.73
N THR A 225 12.68 5.23 -10.54
CA THR A 225 11.55 6.10 -10.19
C THR A 225 10.29 5.64 -10.90
N GLY A 226 9.28 5.23 -10.12
CA GLY A 226 7.99 4.89 -10.67
C GLY A 226 7.13 6.11 -11.02
N ARG A 227 5.96 5.84 -11.61
CA ARG A 227 4.99 6.87 -11.97
C ARG A 227 4.09 7.23 -10.79
N TRP A 228 3.59 8.46 -10.76
CA TRP A 228 2.49 8.81 -9.86
C TRP A 228 1.24 8.00 -10.22
N ILE A 229 0.61 7.41 -9.21
CA ILE A 229 -0.64 6.68 -9.30
C ILE A 229 -1.61 7.21 -8.25
N ILE A 230 -2.91 7.16 -8.52
CA ILE A 230 -3.95 7.58 -7.58
C ILE A 230 -4.22 6.45 -6.58
N THR A 231 -4.04 6.73 -5.30
CA THR A 231 -4.21 5.76 -4.20
C THR A 231 -5.46 6.00 -3.37
N ALA A 232 -6.00 7.21 -3.37
CA ALA A 232 -7.26 7.54 -2.70
C ALA A 232 -8.00 8.69 -3.41
N ILE A 233 -9.34 8.71 -3.31
CA ILE A 233 -10.21 9.78 -3.83
C ILE A 233 -11.36 10.00 -2.86
N ASP A 234 -11.24 11.04 -2.05
CA ASP A 234 -12.19 11.38 -0.99
C ASP A 234 -12.95 12.67 -1.31
N GLU A 235 -14.24 12.72 -0.97
CA GLU A 235 -15.02 13.95 -1.05
C GLU A 235 -14.84 14.76 0.24
N VAL A 236 -14.51 16.04 0.10
CA VAL A 236 -14.32 16.95 1.22
C VAL A 236 -15.69 17.49 1.64
N SER A 237 -16.14 17.09 2.83
CA SER A 237 -17.42 17.51 3.43
C SER A 237 -17.38 18.88 4.09
#